data_AF-A0A524IBF8-F1
#
_entry.id   AF-A0A524IBF8-F1
#
_cell.length_a   1.000
_cell.length_b   1.000
_cell.length_c   1.000
_cell.angle_alpha   90.00
_cell.angle_beta   90.00
_cell.angle_gamma   90.00
#
_symmetry.space_group_name_H-M   'P 1'
#
loop_
_entity.id
_entity.type
_entity.pdbx_description
1 polymer ?
#
loop_
_entity_poly.entity_id
_entity_poly.type
_entity_poly.pdbx_seq_one_letter_code
_entity_poly.pdbx_strand_id
1 'polypeptide(L)'
;MSEILHNAAEKQEKLKAIIKDLHAGKSVDAVKKDFGQLIRNVSPQEISEMEQKLLDEGFPPEEIQRLCEVHVDVFKQSLDREKKPHKLPGHPVHTFMQENREAGAVLKTLKPLVRKLSRGGTEIIEKTRETVRNLENIIL
;
A
#
# COMPACT_ATOMS: atom_id res chain seq x y z
N MET A 1 8.20 -31.38 -11.23
CA MET A 1 9.50 -30.94 -10.66
C MET A 1 10.41 -30.25 -11.68
N SER A 2 10.35 -30.57 -12.99
CA SER A 2 11.20 -29.91 -14.01
C SER A 2 10.83 -28.46 -14.31
N GLU A 3 9.54 -28.11 -14.34
CA GLU A 3 9.08 -26.76 -14.72
C GLU A 3 9.49 -25.64 -13.74
N ILE A 4 9.52 -25.92 -12.43
CA ILE A 4 9.89 -24.93 -11.41
C ILE A 4 11.39 -24.58 -11.51
N LEU A 5 12.22 -25.59 -11.79
CA LEU A 5 13.66 -25.43 -11.94
C LEU A 5 14.03 -24.69 -13.23
N HIS A 6 13.33 -24.94 -14.34
CA HIS A 6 13.56 -24.24 -15.60
C HIS A 6 13.27 -22.75 -15.48
N ASN A 7 12.18 -22.39 -14.80
CA ASN A 7 11.76 -21.01 -14.60
C ASN A 7 12.76 -20.23 -13.71
N ALA A 8 13.31 -20.86 -12.66
CA ALA A 8 14.30 -20.22 -11.80
C ALA A 8 15.62 -19.92 -12.55
N ALA A 9 16.10 -20.86 -13.37
CA ALA A 9 17.32 -20.66 -14.17
C ALA A 9 17.14 -19.54 -15.23
N GLU A 10 16.00 -19.52 -15.93
CA GLU A 10 15.70 -18.45 -16.90
C GLU A 10 15.61 -17.07 -16.25
N LYS A 11 15.01 -16.99 -15.06
CA LYS A 11 14.95 -15.74 -14.29
C LYS A 11 16.34 -15.27 -13.87
N GLN A 12 17.21 -16.20 -13.47
CA GLN A 12 18.60 -15.92 -13.11
C GLN A 12 19.38 -15.34 -14.30
N GLU A 13 19.25 -15.93 -15.49
CA GLU A 13 19.89 -15.42 -16.70
C GLU A 13 19.39 -14.02 -17.10
N LYS A 14 18.09 -13.76 -16.96
CA LYS A 14 17.52 -12.42 -17.19
C LYS A 14 18.05 -11.39 -16.19
N LEU A 15 18.16 -11.75 -14.92
CA LEU A 15 18.76 -10.85 -13.92
C LEU A 15 20.21 -10.54 -14.27
N LYS A 16 20.99 -11.56 -14.63
CA LYS A 16 22.39 -11.42 -15.05
C LYS A 16 22.55 -10.50 -16.26
N ALA A 17 21.66 -10.59 -17.25
CA ALA A 17 21.64 -9.69 -18.39
C ALA A 17 21.39 -8.23 -17.96
N ILE A 18 20.47 -8.00 -17.02
CA ILE A 18 20.19 -6.68 -16.46
C ILE A 18 21.40 -6.11 -15.70
N ILE A 19 22.13 -6.94 -14.95
CA ILE A 19 23.35 -6.49 -14.23
C ILE A 19 24.43 -6.07 -15.23
N LYS A 20 24.67 -6.89 -16.26
CA LYS A 20 25.64 -6.58 -17.31
C LYS A 20 25.29 -5.29 -18.05
N ASP A 21 24.00 -5.05 -18.27
CA ASP A 21 23.50 -3.83 -18.87
C ASP A 21 23.81 -2.58 -18.01
N LEU A 22 23.61 -2.68 -16.69
CA LEU A 22 23.99 -1.63 -15.75
C LEU A 22 25.51 -1.40 -15.72
N HIS A 23 26.30 -2.48 -15.74
CA HIS A 23 27.76 -2.42 -15.81
C HIS A 23 28.26 -1.77 -17.10
N ALA A 24 27.58 -2.02 -18.22
CA ALA A 24 27.83 -1.39 -19.51
C ALA A 24 27.43 0.10 -19.56
N GLY A 25 26.93 0.66 -18.46
CA GLY A 25 26.61 2.08 -18.33
C GLY A 25 25.15 2.44 -18.67
N LYS A 26 24.26 1.46 -18.84
CA LYS A 26 22.82 1.76 -18.94
C LYS A 26 22.31 2.35 -17.63
N SER A 27 21.39 3.30 -17.73
CA SER A 27 20.79 3.92 -16.56
C SER A 27 19.84 2.96 -15.85
N VAL A 28 19.68 3.17 -14.54
CA VAL A 28 18.72 2.45 -13.69
C VAL A 28 17.29 2.51 -14.26
N ASP A 29 16.88 3.67 -14.77
CA ASP A 29 15.55 3.86 -15.36
C ASP A 29 15.33 3.01 -16.63
N ALA A 30 16.38 2.78 -17.42
CA ALA A 30 16.29 1.97 -18.64
C ALA A 30 15.99 0.49 -18.32
N VAL A 31 16.58 -0.04 -17.25
CA VAL A 31 16.39 -1.43 -16.83
C VAL A 31 15.22 -1.63 -15.87
N LYS A 32 14.70 -0.55 -15.28
CA LYS A 32 13.62 -0.57 -14.28
C LYS A 32 12.37 -1.31 -14.76
N LYS A 33 12.01 -1.18 -16.04
CA LYS A 33 10.86 -1.87 -16.64
C LYS A 33 11.07 -3.38 -16.70
N ASP A 34 12.22 -3.81 -17.20
CA ASP A 34 12.54 -5.23 -17.42
C ASP A 34 12.77 -5.93 -16.08
N PHE A 35 13.48 -5.27 -15.16
CA PHE A 35 13.65 -5.72 -13.79
C PHE A 35 12.30 -5.83 -13.06
N GLY A 36 11.43 -4.84 -13.24
CA GLY A 36 10.11 -4.85 -12.62
C GLY A 36 9.18 -5.93 -13.16
N GLN A 37 9.34 -6.37 -14.42
CA GLN A 37 8.63 -7.54 -14.93
C GLN A 37 9.18 -8.84 -14.36
N LEU A 38 10.50 -8.93 -14.20
CA LEU A 38 11.16 -10.10 -13.66
C LEU A 38 10.75 -10.38 -12.21
N ILE A 39 10.71 -9.35 -11.37
CA ILE A 39 10.55 -9.51 -9.91
C ILE A 39 9.10 -9.69 -9.43
N ARG A 40 8.10 -9.46 -10.29
CA ARG A 40 6.67 -9.55 -9.92
C ARG A 40 6.25 -10.91 -9.36
N ASN A 41 6.92 -11.98 -9.77
CA ASN A 41 6.61 -13.35 -9.38
C ASN A 41 7.83 -14.05 -8.77
N VAL A 42 8.64 -13.30 -8.03
CA VAL A 42 9.86 -13.79 -7.37
C VAL A 42 9.74 -13.52 -5.88
N SER A 43 9.97 -14.54 -5.08
CA SER A 43 9.98 -14.46 -3.62
C SER A 43 11.25 -13.77 -3.10
N PRO A 44 11.21 -13.19 -1.88
CA PRO A 44 12.40 -12.63 -1.24
C PRO A 44 13.57 -13.63 -1.11
N GLN A 45 13.25 -14.92 -0.94
CA GLN A 45 14.23 -15.99 -0.85
C GLN A 45 14.95 -16.20 -2.19
N GLU A 46 14.21 -16.30 -3.29
CA GLU A 46 14.79 -16.44 -4.64
C GLU A 46 15.68 -15.24 -4.99
N ILE A 47 15.30 -14.02 -4.59
CA ILE A 47 16.13 -12.81 -4.81
C ILE A 47 17.46 -12.95 -4.07
N SER A 48 17.42 -13.30 -2.78
CA SER A 48 18.63 -13.48 -1.96
C SER A 48 19.57 -14.55 -2.53
N GLU A 49 19.01 -15.67 -3.01
CA GLU A 49 19.79 -16.74 -3.65
C GLU A 49 20.45 -16.29 -4.95
N MET A 50 19.74 -15.48 -5.76
CA MET A 50 20.29 -14.91 -6.98
C MET A 50 21.42 -13.91 -6.68
N GLU A 51 21.25 -13.04 -5.68
CA GLU A 51 22.28 -12.08 -5.24
C GLU A 51 23.56 -12.80 -4.77
N GLN A 52 23.42 -13.89 -3.99
CA GLN A 52 24.57 -14.69 -3.55
C GLN A 52 25.31 -15.33 -4.73
N LYS A 53 24.60 -15.91 -5.70
CA LYS A 53 25.24 -16.48 -6.90
C LYS A 53 25.99 -15.44 -7.72
N LEU A 54 25.48 -14.21 -7.79
CA LEU A 54 26.15 -13.13 -8.50
C LEU A 54 27.44 -12.69 -7.78
N LEU A 55 27.44 -12.69 -6.45
CA LEU A 55 28.67 -12.50 -5.66
C LEU A 55 29.68 -13.61 -5.94
N ASP A 56 29.23 -14.87 -5.94
CA ASP A 56 30.08 -16.04 -6.22
C ASP A 56 30.67 -16.02 -7.65
N GLU A 57 29.92 -15.46 -8.62
CA GLU A 57 30.37 -15.25 -10.00
C GLU A 57 31.34 -14.06 -10.15
N GLY A 58 31.60 -13.31 -9.08
CA GLY A 58 32.56 -12.20 -9.04
C GLY A 58 32.00 -10.83 -9.42
N PHE A 59 30.67 -10.66 -9.42
CA PHE A 59 30.09 -9.33 -9.62
C PHE A 59 30.38 -8.42 -8.39
N PRO A 60 30.64 -7.12 -8.62
CA PRO A 60 30.95 -6.20 -7.53
C PRO A 60 29.71 -5.97 -6.64
N PRO A 61 29.85 -6.00 -5.30
CA PRO A 61 28.74 -5.81 -4.37
C PRO A 61 27.93 -4.52 -4.61
N GLU A 62 28.60 -3.45 -5.04
CA GLU A 62 27.99 -2.14 -5.28
C GLU A 62 26.97 -2.17 -6.43
N GLU A 63 27.17 -3.02 -7.45
CA GLU A 63 26.24 -3.15 -8.57
C GLU A 63 25.02 -3.99 -8.20
N ILE A 64 25.23 -5.01 -7.37
CA ILE A 64 24.15 -5.82 -6.81
C ILE A 64 23.27 -4.92 -5.92
N GLN A 65 23.89 -4.10 -5.07
CA GLN A 65 23.16 -3.16 -4.21
C GLN A 65 22.33 -2.14 -5.00
N ARG A 66 22.83 -1.64 -6.14
CA ARG A 66 22.06 -0.73 -7.02
C ARG A 66 20.77 -1.38 -7.53
N LEU A 67 20.78 -2.68 -7.79
CA LEU A 67 19.56 -3.42 -8.18
C LEU A 67 18.59 -3.57 -7.02
N CYS A 68 19.10 -3.69 -5.79
CA CYS A 68 18.25 -3.71 -4.60
C CYS A 68 17.44 -2.39 -4.49
N GLU A 69 18.07 -1.24 -4.76
CA GLU A 69 17.35 0.05 -4.73
C GLU A 69 16.22 0.11 -5.76
N VAL A 70 16.43 -0.48 -6.95
CA VAL A 70 15.38 -0.60 -7.98
C VAL A 70 14.22 -1.46 -7.52
N HIS A 71 14.45 -2.54 -6.75
CA HIS A 71 13.36 -3.38 -6.25
C HIS A 71 12.41 -2.57 -5.36
N VAL A 72 12.94 -1.66 -4.53
CA VAL A 72 12.12 -0.89 -3.58
C VAL A 72 11.24 0.08 -4.35
N ASP A 73 11.81 0.72 -5.36
CA ASP A 73 11.14 1.65 -6.24
C ASP A 73 10.03 1.00 -7.06
N VAL A 74 10.30 -0.15 -7.66
CA VAL A 74 9.31 -0.92 -8.41
C VAL A 74 8.21 -1.41 -7.48
N PHE A 75 8.57 -1.89 -6.28
CA PHE A 75 7.61 -2.38 -5.30
C PHE A 75 6.69 -1.26 -4.80
N LYS A 76 7.22 -0.10 -4.43
CA LYS A 76 6.42 1.10 -4.08
C LYS A 76 5.43 1.48 -5.18
N GLN A 77 5.87 1.48 -6.44
CA GLN A 77 4.98 1.75 -7.57
C GLN A 77 3.88 0.69 -7.75
N SER A 78 4.11 -0.56 -7.35
CA SER A 78 3.07 -1.60 -7.34
C SER A 78 2.04 -1.37 -6.23
N LEU A 79 2.48 -0.97 -5.03
CA LEU A 79 1.61 -0.65 -3.90
C LEU A 79 0.75 0.58 -4.17
N ASP A 80 1.29 1.61 -4.83
CA ASP A 80 0.54 2.81 -5.19
C ASP A 80 -0.59 2.56 -6.21
N ARG A 81 -0.52 1.44 -6.95
CA ARG A 81 -1.55 1.04 -7.91
C ARG A 81 -2.69 0.23 -7.28
N GLU A 82 -2.51 -0.27 -6.06
CA GLU A 82 -3.58 -0.95 -5.35
C GLU A 82 -4.67 0.06 -4.97
N LYS A 83 -5.93 -0.27 -5.30
CA LYS A 83 -7.06 0.56 -4.93
C LYS A 83 -7.12 0.61 -3.41
N LYS A 84 -6.89 1.81 -2.84
CA LYS A 84 -6.87 2.00 -1.38
C LYS A 84 -8.12 1.35 -0.76
N PRO A 85 -7.99 0.47 0.25
CA PRO A 85 -9.11 -0.32 0.77
C PRO A 85 -10.33 0.48 1.20
N HIS A 86 -10.12 1.74 1.61
CA HIS A 86 -11.19 2.67 1.97
C HIS A 86 -12.03 3.22 0.81
N LYS A 87 -11.64 2.96 -0.44
CA LYS A 87 -12.36 3.39 -1.66
C LYS A 87 -13.14 2.26 -2.33
N LEU A 88 -13.10 1.05 -1.77
CA LEU A 88 -13.75 -0.13 -2.34
C LEU A 88 -15.08 -0.40 -1.65
N PRO A 89 -16.24 -0.19 -2.32
CA PRO A 89 -17.54 -0.58 -1.78
C PRO A 89 -17.56 -2.08 -1.45
N GLY A 90 -18.04 -2.45 -0.26
CA GLY A 90 -18.05 -3.83 0.24
C GLY A 90 -16.80 -4.25 1.04
N HIS A 91 -15.72 -3.48 1.02
CA HIS A 91 -14.55 -3.73 1.88
C HIS A 91 -14.81 -3.21 3.32
N PRO A 92 -14.52 -3.97 4.39
CA PRO A 92 -14.81 -3.53 5.77
C PRO A 92 -14.25 -2.15 6.12
N VAL A 93 -13.01 -1.86 5.70
CA VAL A 93 -12.37 -0.54 5.91
C VAL A 93 -13.16 0.62 5.27
N HIS A 94 -13.77 0.41 4.10
CA HIS A 94 -14.62 1.44 3.46
C HIS A 94 -15.85 1.71 4.33
N THR A 95 -16.54 0.65 4.78
CA THR A 95 -17.71 0.76 5.65
C THR A 95 -17.36 1.46 6.97
N PHE A 96 -16.30 1.03 7.66
CA PHE A 96 -15.85 1.67 8.90
C PHE A 96 -15.50 3.14 8.71
N MET A 97 -14.91 3.51 7.57
CA MET A 97 -14.64 4.91 7.28
C MET A 97 -15.90 5.73 7.02
N GLN A 98 -16.92 5.16 6.38
CA GLN A 98 -18.23 5.80 6.25
C GLN A 98 -18.88 5.97 7.63
N GLU A 99 -18.95 4.91 8.42
CA GLU A 99 -19.51 4.95 9.78
C GLU A 99 -18.82 5.99 10.66
N ASN A 100 -17.48 6.04 10.65
CA ASN A 100 -16.71 7.04 11.38
C ASN A 100 -17.00 8.47 10.92
N ARG A 101 -17.23 8.68 9.62
CA ARG A 101 -17.57 10.00 9.07
C ARG A 101 -18.95 10.44 9.56
N GLU A 102 -19.94 9.56 9.50
CA GLU A 102 -21.29 9.85 9.99
C GLU A 102 -21.30 10.09 11.49
N ALA A 103 -20.65 9.23 12.29
CA ALA A 103 -20.49 9.43 13.72
C ALA A 103 -19.82 10.78 14.05
N GLY A 104 -18.80 11.17 13.26
CA GLY A 104 -18.16 12.47 13.36
C GLY A 104 -19.10 13.64 13.07
N ALA A 105 -20.01 13.51 12.10
CA ALA A 105 -21.02 14.52 11.80
C ALA A 105 -22.02 14.67 12.93
N VAL A 106 -22.50 13.56 13.48
CA VAL A 106 -23.39 13.53 14.66
C VAL A 106 -22.74 14.23 15.84
N LEU A 107 -21.48 13.92 16.14
CA LEU A 107 -20.72 14.55 17.24
C LEU A 107 -20.55 16.06 17.04
N LYS A 108 -20.36 16.54 15.80
CA LYS A 108 -20.27 17.98 15.51
C LYS A 108 -21.58 18.71 15.83
N THR A 109 -22.73 18.07 15.64
CA THR A 109 -24.04 18.63 15.96
C THR A 109 -24.35 18.56 17.46
N LEU A 110 -24.02 17.44 18.12
CA LEU A 110 -24.33 17.24 19.54
C LEU A 110 -23.44 18.07 20.49
N LYS A 111 -22.13 18.17 20.22
CA LYS A 111 -21.19 18.92 21.07
C LYS A 111 -21.64 20.34 21.44
N PRO A 112 -22.08 21.20 20.50
CA PRO A 112 -22.53 22.55 20.83
C PRO A 112 -23.86 22.56 21.59
N LEU A 113 -24.77 21.61 21.33
CA LEU A 113 -26.05 21.50 22.05
C LEU A 113 -25.82 21.13 23.52
N VAL A 114 -24.97 20.13 23.78
CA VAL A 114 -24.59 19.73 25.15
C VAL A 114 -23.90 20.89 25.89
N ARG A 115 -23.03 21.65 25.23
CA ARG A 115 -22.40 22.85 25.82
C ARG A 115 -23.39 23.97 26.13
N LYS A 116 -24.46 24.12 25.34
CA LYS A 116 -25.52 25.10 25.60
C LYS A 116 -26.43 24.62 26.72
N LEU A 117 -26.74 23.33 26.77
CA LEU A 117 -27.52 22.70 27.82
C LEU A 117 -26.86 22.87 29.20
N SER A 118 -25.54 22.72 29.29
CA SER A 118 -24.79 22.94 30.54
C SER A 118 -24.81 24.39 31.03
N ARG A 119 -25.32 25.35 30.24
CA ARG A 119 -25.47 26.76 30.61
C ARG A 119 -26.89 27.12 31.05
N GLY A 120 -27.85 26.17 31.02
CA GLY A 120 -29.23 26.34 31.48
C GLY A 120 -30.19 26.94 30.43
N GLY A 121 -31.49 26.63 30.56
CA GLY A 121 -32.58 27.11 29.69
C GLY A 121 -33.50 25.98 29.20
N THR A 122 -34.80 26.04 29.52
CA THR A 122 -35.81 25.02 29.17
C THR A 122 -36.02 24.86 27.66
N GLU A 123 -35.87 25.94 26.89
CA GLU A 123 -36.00 25.94 25.43
C GLU A 123 -34.85 25.19 24.74
N ILE A 124 -33.66 25.15 25.35
CA ILE A 124 -32.48 24.42 24.87
C ILE A 124 -32.64 22.91 25.11
N ILE A 125 -33.34 22.53 26.19
CA ILE A 125 -33.64 21.12 26.51
C ILE A 125 -34.50 20.51 25.41
N GLU A 126 -35.59 21.19 25.02
CA GLU A 126 -36.51 20.67 23.99
C GLU A 126 -35.84 20.58 22.61
N LYS A 127 -35.08 21.61 22.19
CA LYS A 127 -34.30 21.54 20.94
C LYS A 127 -33.26 20.42 20.94
N THR A 128 -32.62 20.17 22.07
CA THR A 128 -31.64 19.09 22.20
C THR A 128 -32.32 17.73 22.13
N ARG A 129 -33.46 17.55 22.78
CA ARG A 129 -34.26 16.33 22.75
C ARG A 129 -34.78 16.01 21.35
N GLU A 130 -35.26 17.01 20.62
CA GLU A 130 -35.70 16.87 19.23
C GLU A 130 -34.54 16.47 18.30
N THR A 131 -33.38 17.09 18.46
CA THR A 131 -32.19 16.75 17.67
C THR A 131 -31.72 15.32 17.93
N VAL A 132 -31.75 14.86 19.19
CA VAL A 132 -31.40 13.47 19.55
C VAL A 132 -32.40 12.47 18.94
N ARG A 133 -33.70 12.75 18.98
CA ARG A 133 -34.71 11.92 18.28
C ARG A 133 -34.48 11.84 16.78
N ASN A 134 -34.15 12.97 16.15
CA ASN A 134 -33.89 12.99 14.71
C ASN A 134 -32.62 12.20 14.33
N LEU A 135 -31.66 12.08 15.25
CA LEU A 135 -30.46 11.27 15.08
C LEU A 135 -30.73 9.77 15.23
N GLU A 136 -31.64 9.36 16.10
CA GLU A 136 -32.09 7.95 16.22
C GLU A 136 -32.65 7.43 14.89
N ASN A 137 -33.35 8.29 14.14
CA ASN A 137 -33.93 7.97 12.83
C ASN A 137 -32.91 7.94 11.67
N ILE A 138 -31.64 8.31 11.91
CA ILE A 138 -30.56 8.26 10.90
C ILE A 138 -29.72 6.99 11.06
N ILE A 139 -29.76 6.36 12.24
CA ILE A 139 -28.93 5.19 12.60
C ILE A 139 -29.70 3.86 12.43
N LEU A 140 -31.02 3.91 12.28
CA LEU A 140 -31.92 2.77 11.99
C LEU A 140 -32.51 2.87 10.59
#